data_AF-A0A0G0QYT0-F1
#
_entry.id   AF-A0A0G0QYT0-F1
#
_cell.length_a   1.000
_cell.length_b   1.000
_cell.length_c   1.000
_cell.angle_alpha   90.00
_cell.angle_beta   90.00
_cell.angle_gamma   90.00
#
_symmetry.space_group_name_H-M   'P 1'
#
loop_
_entity.id
_entity.type
_entity.pdbx_description
1 polymer ?
#
loop_
_entity_poly.entity_id
_entity_poly.type
_entity_poly.pdbx_seq_one_letter_code
_entity_poly.pdbx_strand_id
1 'polypeptide(L)'
;MIDDKTKRKLLRELEKSGNIYFSCARIGVERSAFYRWHSSDEEFKKLADLAVNRGRENNCDIAEQALLLNVKEKRMDAIKYVLGHNSPRYKENVIIWHKKEEPEDYALRELTFMDMVKNYYEHIRKQNIRLKEKYENMGGIPAKADGTEIENDELFNYETYIEEWYKKKKIEENNK
;
A
#
# COMPACT_ATOMS: atom_id res chain seq x y z
N MET A 1 15.10 -9.34 44.99
CA MET A 1 15.18 -10.08 43.72
C MET A 1 13.80 -10.66 43.46
N ILE A 2 13.08 -10.22 42.43
CA ILE A 2 11.77 -10.83 42.15
C ILE A 2 12.04 -12.17 41.46
N ASP A 3 11.49 -13.24 42.03
CA ASP A 3 11.75 -14.63 41.68
C ASP A 3 11.31 -14.95 40.24
N ASP A 4 12.14 -15.67 39.48
CA ASP A 4 11.85 -16.16 38.12
C ASP A 4 10.55 -16.98 38.11
N LYS A 5 10.24 -17.64 39.23
CA LYS A 5 8.97 -18.33 39.47
C LYS A 5 7.76 -17.41 39.33
N THR A 6 7.85 -16.16 39.78
CA THR A 6 6.76 -15.17 39.70
C THR A 6 6.54 -14.74 38.25
N LYS A 7 7.62 -14.52 37.48
CA LYS A 7 7.54 -14.25 36.05
C LYS A 7 6.87 -15.40 35.30
N ARG A 8 7.29 -16.64 35.56
CA ARG A 8 6.67 -17.85 34.95
C ARG A 8 5.20 -18.00 35.31
N LYS A 9 4.81 -17.74 36.57
CA LYS A 9 3.40 -17.72 36.98
C LYS A 9 2.61 -16.67 36.20
N LEU A 10 3.14 -15.45 36.09
CA LEU A 10 2.49 -14.38 35.32
C LEU A 10 2.27 -14.78 33.87
N LEU A 11 3.28 -15.36 33.22
CA LEU A 11 3.19 -15.81 31.82
C LEU A 11 2.09 -16.86 31.63
N ARG A 12 1.96 -17.85 32.53
CA ARG A 12 0.88 -18.84 32.47
C ARG A 12 -0.50 -18.23 32.62
N GLU A 13 -0.63 -17.21 33.47
CA GLU A 13 -1.91 -16.55 33.68
C GLU A 13 -2.27 -15.61 32.53
N LEU A 14 -1.27 -15.00 31.89
CA LEU A 14 -1.41 -14.26 30.63
C LEU A 14 -1.83 -15.17 29.49
N GLU A 15 -1.24 -16.36 29.37
CA GLU A 15 -1.60 -17.33 28.33
C GLU A 15 -3.07 -17.76 28.41
N LYS A 16 -3.67 -17.75 29.60
CA LYS A 16 -5.10 -18.07 29.78
C LYS A 16 -6.05 -16.93 29.41
N SER A 17 -5.64 -15.67 29.61
CA SER A 17 -6.57 -14.53 29.61
C SER A 17 -6.21 -13.40 28.67
N GLY A 18 -4.96 -13.28 28.24
CA GLY A 18 -4.43 -12.18 27.44
C GLY A 18 -4.48 -10.81 28.12
N ASN A 19 -4.99 -10.73 29.36
CA ASN A 19 -5.25 -9.49 30.05
C ASN A 19 -4.20 -9.27 31.14
N ILE A 20 -3.36 -8.25 30.92
CA ILE A 20 -2.26 -7.90 31.81
C ILE A 20 -2.77 -7.50 33.20
N TYR A 21 -3.80 -6.66 33.28
CA TYR A 21 -4.35 -6.20 34.57
C TYR A 21 -4.88 -7.38 35.38
N PHE A 22 -5.71 -8.21 34.76
CA PHE A 22 -6.32 -9.36 35.42
C PHE A 22 -5.27 -10.40 35.85
N SER A 23 -4.30 -10.68 34.99
CA SER A 23 -3.23 -11.63 35.29
C SER A 23 -2.34 -11.14 36.43
N CYS A 24 -1.97 -9.86 36.43
CA CYS A 24 -1.21 -9.21 37.50
C CYS A 24 -1.97 -9.25 38.84
N ALA A 25 -3.26 -8.90 38.84
CA ALA A 25 -4.11 -8.98 40.03
C ALA A 25 -4.21 -10.41 40.57
N ARG A 26 -4.36 -11.41 39.69
CA ARG A 26 -4.51 -12.83 40.07
C ARG A 26 -3.28 -13.43 40.75
N ILE A 27 -2.08 -12.93 40.42
CA ILE A 27 -0.83 -13.39 41.04
C ILE A 27 -0.31 -12.45 42.14
N GLY A 28 -0.99 -11.33 42.39
CA GLY A 28 -0.56 -10.34 43.39
C GLY A 28 0.67 -9.52 42.96
N VAL A 29 0.83 -9.25 41.67
CA VAL A 29 1.91 -8.42 41.12
C VAL A 29 1.33 -7.09 40.63
N GLU A 30 2.03 -5.98 40.90
CA GLU A 30 1.65 -4.70 40.30
C GLU A 30 1.94 -4.66 38.80
N ARG A 31 1.06 -4.03 38.02
CA ARG A 31 1.30 -3.78 36.59
C ARG A 31 2.62 -3.06 36.32
N SER A 32 3.03 -2.18 37.25
CA SER A 32 4.30 -1.44 37.17
C SER A 32 5.50 -2.40 37.04
N ALA A 33 5.47 -3.52 37.77
CA ALA A 33 6.52 -4.54 37.74
C ALA A 33 6.53 -5.28 36.40
N PHE A 34 5.35 -5.59 35.84
CA PHE A 34 5.25 -6.18 34.51
C PHE A 34 5.91 -5.31 33.45
N TYR A 35 5.56 -4.02 33.38
CA TYR A 35 6.14 -3.12 32.37
C TYR A 35 7.64 -2.88 32.57
N ARG A 36 8.12 -2.88 33.82
CA ARG A 36 9.56 -2.89 34.09
C ARG A 36 10.24 -4.11 33.49
N TRP A 37 9.71 -5.32 33.72
CA TRP A 37 10.29 -6.54 33.14
C TRP A 37 10.19 -6.56 31.62
N HIS A 38 9.06 -6.12 31.06
CA HIS A 38 8.84 -6.06 29.62
C HIS A 38 9.84 -5.13 28.90
N SER A 39 10.25 -4.03 29.56
CA SER A 39 11.25 -3.11 29.00
C SER A 39 12.70 -3.51 29.29
N SER A 40 12.97 -4.17 30.41
CA SER A 40 14.34 -4.51 30.84
C SER A 40 14.84 -5.88 30.38
N ASP A 41 13.94 -6.81 30.05
CA ASP A 41 14.23 -8.23 29.81
C ASP A 41 13.59 -8.67 28.47
N GLU A 42 14.42 -8.75 27.43
CA GLU A 42 13.98 -9.04 26.07
C GLU A 42 13.45 -10.48 25.91
N GLU A 43 13.92 -11.44 26.72
CA GLU A 43 13.40 -12.80 26.71
C GLU A 43 12.00 -12.84 27.34
N PHE A 44 11.84 -12.19 28.49
CA PHE A 44 10.53 -12.06 29.14
C PHE A 44 9.52 -11.36 28.24
N LYS A 45 9.94 -10.29 27.55
CA LYS A 45 9.11 -9.55 26.60
C LYS A 45 8.53 -10.46 25.52
N LYS A 46 9.38 -11.24 24.84
CA LYS A 46 8.94 -12.16 23.77
C LYS A 46 7.96 -13.20 24.30
N LEU A 47 8.24 -13.78 25.47
CA LEU A 47 7.35 -14.75 26.10
C LEU A 47 6.02 -14.13 26.54
N ALA A 48 6.06 -12.90 27.06
CA ALA A 48 4.87 -12.18 27.49
C ALA A 48 3.98 -11.81 26.31
N ASP A 49 4.55 -11.30 25.22
CA ASP A 49 3.80 -10.96 24.01
C ASP A 49 3.15 -12.20 23.39
N LEU A 50 3.88 -13.32 23.34
CA LEU A 50 3.33 -14.60 22.89
C LEU A 50 2.18 -15.09 23.79
N ALA A 51 2.37 -15.04 25.12
CA ALA A 51 1.35 -15.42 26.08
C ALA A 51 0.10 -14.52 25.96
N VAL A 52 0.28 -13.22 25.76
CA VAL A 52 -0.83 -12.28 25.54
C VAL A 52 -1.61 -12.63 24.28
N ASN A 53 -0.93 -12.96 23.18
CA ASN A 53 -1.58 -13.35 21.93
C ASN A 53 -2.38 -14.65 22.08
N ARG A 54 -1.79 -15.70 22.66
CA ARG A 54 -2.50 -16.96 22.95
C ARG A 54 -3.70 -16.75 23.86
N GLY A 55 -3.55 -15.90 24.88
CA GLY A 55 -4.66 -15.57 25.77
C GLY A 55 -5.79 -14.80 25.09
N ARG A 56 -5.50 -14.00 24.06
CA ARG A 56 -6.52 -13.36 23.22
C ARG A 56 -7.26 -14.38 22.36
N GLU A 57 -6.54 -15.32 21.75
CA GLU A 57 -7.12 -16.44 20.99
C GLU A 57 -8.07 -17.27 21.88
N ASN A 58 -7.63 -17.64 23.09
CA ASN A 58 -8.48 -18.33 24.06
C ASN A 58 -9.77 -17.56 24.40
N ASN A 59 -9.70 -16.23 24.51
CA ASN A 59 -10.89 -15.42 24.74
C ASN A 59 -11.82 -15.40 23.53
N CYS A 60 -11.28 -15.43 22.30
CA CYS A 60 -12.08 -15.57 21.09
C CYS A 60 -12.85 -16.89 21.11
N ASP A 61 -12.18 -18.01 21.43
CA ASP A 61 -12.83 -19.33 21.53
C ASP A 61 -13.97 -19.34 22.56
N ILE A 62 -13.75 -18.72 23.73
CA ILE A 62 -14.77 -18.58 24.77
C ILE A 62 -15.94 -17.73 24.27
N ALA A 63 -15.65 -16.63 23.57
CA ALA A 63 -16.67 -15.76 22.99
C ALA A 63 -17.48 -16.47 21.90
N GLU A 64 -16.82 -17.27 21.06
CA GLU A 64 -17.47 -18.11 20.05
C GLU A 64 -18.37 -19.16 20.69
N GLN A 65 -17.92 -19.83 21.75
CA GLN A 65 -18.76 -20.75 22.51
C GLN A 65 -19.99 -20.03 23.09
N ALA A 66 -19.82 -18.86 23.69
CA ALA A 66 -20.92 -18.06 24.22
C ALA A 66 -21.90 -17.61 23.12
N LEU A 67 -21.39 -17.25 21.95
CA LEU A 67 -22.20 -16.91 20.78
C LEU A 67 -23.06 -18.11 20.34
N LEU A 68 -22.49 -19.32 20.28
CA LEU A 68 -23.22 -20.53 19.93
C LEU A 68 -24.30 -20.89 20.97
N LEU A 69 -24.04 -20.65 22.26
CA LEU A 69 -25.06 -20.82 23.30
C LEU A 69 -26.23 -19.83 23.09
N ASN A 70 -25.94 -18.57 22.77
CA ASN A 70 -26.98 -17.59 22.45
C ASN A 70 -27.80 -17.97 21.22
N VAL A 71 -27.16 -18.58 20.19
CA VAL A 71 -27.87 -19.14 19.03
C VAL A 71 -28.81 -20.26 19.47
N LYS A 72 -28.34 -21.18 20.34
CA LYS A 72 -29.16 -22.26 20.90
C LYS A 72 -30.37 -21.74 21.69
N GLU A 73 -30.21 -20.63 22.42
CA GLU A 73 -31.28 -19.92 23.11
C GLU A 73 -32.23 -19.15 22.18
N LYS A 74 -32.05 -19.25 20.86
CA LYS A 74 -32.86 -18.57 19.84
C LYS A 74 -32.79 -17.04 19.90
N ARG A 75 -31.68 -16.48 20.41
CA ARG A 75 -31.45 -15.03 20.35
C ARG A 75 -31.21 -14.60 18.90
N MET A 76 -32.13 -13.80 18.37
CA MET A 76 -32.11 -13.42 16.95
C MET A 76 -30.85 -12.66 16.54
N ASP A 77 -30.29 -11.82 17.42
CA ASP A 77 -29.08 -11.05 17.12
C ASP A 77 -27.87 -11.96 16.91
N ALA A 78 -27.72 -12.99 17.74
CA ALA A 78 -26.67 -13.99 17.61
C ALA A 78 -26.84 -14.83 16.34
N ILE A 79 -28.08 -15.23 16.01
CA ILE A 79 -28.40 -15.96 14.77
C ILE A 79 -28.03 -15.13 13.55
N LYS A 80 -28.45 -13.86 13.50
CA LYS A 80 -28.12 -12.94 12.41
C LYS A 80 -26.61 -12.77 12.27
N TYR A 81 -25.92 -12.56 13.38
CA TYR A 81 -24.46 -12.42 13.39
C TYR A 81 -23.78 -13.66 12.80
N VAL A 82 -24.12 -14.87 13.28
CA VAL A 82 -23.52 -16.12 12.79
C VAL A 82 -23.81 -16.34 11.31
N LEU A 83 -25.05 -16.15 10.86
CA LEU A 83 -25.42 -16.32 9.47
C LEU A 83 -24.70 -15.31 8.55
N GLY A 84 -24.61 -14.04 8.97
CA GLY A 84 -23.95 -13.00 8.19
C GLY A 84 -22.44 -13.20 8.01
N HIS A 85 -21.77 -13.78 9.02
CA HIS A 85 -20.31 -14.01 8.98
C HIS A 85 -19.91 -15.36 8.37
N ASN A 86 -20.75 -16.40 8.51
CA ASN A 86 -20.39 -17.77 8.10
C ASN A 86 -21.09 -18.25 6.82
N SER A 87 -22.11 -17.53 6.33
CA SER A 87 -22.83 -17.91 5.12
C SER A 87 -22.91 -16.76 4.11
N PRO A 88 -22.34 -16.92 2.91
CA PRO A 88 -22.43 -15.90 1.86
C PRO A 88 -23.86 -15.49 1.50
N ARG A 89 -24.84 -16.39 1.69
CA ARG A 89 -26.26 -16.14 1.40
C ARG A 89 -26.86 -15.03 2.25
N TYR A 90 -26.34 -14.83 3.46
CA TYR A 90 -26.84 -13.86 4.43
C TYR A 90 -25.86 -12.71 4.67
N LYS A 91 -24.77 -12.65 3.89
CA LYS A 91 -23.78 -11.58 3.99
C LYS A 91 -24.42 -10.28 3.53
N GLU A 92 -24.42 -9.28 4.40
CA GLU A 92 -24.90 -7.95 4.05
C GLU A 92 -23.94 -7.27 3.07
N ASN A 93 -24.47 -6.84 1.92
CA ASN A 93 -23.71 -6.02 0.98
C ASN A 93 -23.83 -4.56 1.44
N VAL A 94 -22.79 -4.06 2.12
CA VAL A 94 -22.72 -2.64 2.45
C VAL A 94 -22.31 -1.86 1.19
N ILE A 95 -23.26 -1.14 0.60
CA ILE A 95 -22.97 -0.19 -0.48
C ILE A 95 -22.51 1.11 0.18
N ILE A 96 -21.20 1.36 0.17
CA ILE A 96 -20.63 2.60 0.67
C ILE A 96 -20.70 3.64 -0.47
N TRP A 97 -21.67 4.53 -0.40
CA TRP A 97 -21.72 5.70 -1.27
C TRP A 97 -20.64 6.70 -0.82
N HIS A 98 -19.52 6.71 -1.53
CA HIS A 98 -18.60 7.85 -1.43
C HIS A 98 -19.20 9.01 -2.20
N LYS A 99 -19.80 9.97 -1.48
CA LYS A 99 -19.97 11.30 -2.04
C LYS A 99 -18.55 11.85 -2.22
N LYS A 100 -18.05 11.81 -3.45
CA LYS A 100 -16.88 12.62 -3.80
C LYS A 100 -17.33 14.05 -3.54
N GLU A 101 -16.87 14.63 -2.43
CA GLU A 101 -16.77 16.08 -2.37
C GLU A 101 -15.82 16.40 -3.51
N GLU A 102 -16.37 16.87 -4.62
CA GLU A 102 -15.52 17.53 -5.60
C GLU A 102 -14.85 18.66 -4.83
N PRO A 103 -13.51 18.71 -4.74
CA PRO A 103 -12.85 19.82 -4.08
C PRO A 103 -13.49 21.11 -4.58
N GLU A 104 -13.92 21.96 -3.65
CA GLU A 104 -14.56 23.26 -3.95
C GLU A 104 -13.66 24.17 -4.82
N ASP A 105 -12.42 23.74 -5.06
CA ASP A 105 -11.38 24.31 -5.92
C ASP A 105 -11.41 23.90 -7.41
N TYR A 106 -12.49 23.26 -7.90
CA TYR A 106 -12.76 23.15 -9.36
C TYR A 106 -13.65 24.27 -9.88
N ALA A 107 -13.64 25.44 -9.25
CA ALA A 107 -13.91 26.66 -9.99
C ALA A 107 -12.83 26.74 -11.08
N LEU A 108 -13.15 26.26 -12.29
CA LEU A 108 -12.45 26.44 -13.57
C LEU A 108 -11.17 27.26 -13.38
N ARG A 109 -10.08 26.63 -12.90
CA ARG A 109 -8.82 27.34 -12.81
C ARG A 109 -8.45 27.54 -14.26
N GLU A 110 -8.67 28.75 -14.78
CA GLU A 110 -8.22 29.12 -16.10
C GLU A 110 -6.77 28.67 -16.18
N LEU A 111 -6.51 27.71 -17.07
CA LEU A 111 -5.18 27.16 -17.24
C LEU A 111 -4.29 28.36 -17.53
N THR A 112 -3.36 28.66 -16.62
CA THR A 112 -2.59 29.88 -16.78
C THR A 112 -1.79 29.75 -18.08
N PHE A 113 -1.44 30.87 -18.70
CA PHE A 113 -0.55 30.85 -19.85
C PHE A 113 0.73 30.05 -19.55
N MET A 114 1.24 30.14 -18.32
CA MET A 114 2.40 29.37 -17.88
C MET A 114 2.13 27.85 -17.82
N ASP A 115 0.95 27.42 -17.38
CA ASP A 115 0.60 26.00 -17.36
C ASP A 115 0.43 25.45 -18.79
N MET A 116 -0.18 26.22 -19.69
CA MET A 116 -0.26 25.87 -21.11
C MET A 116 1.12 25.74 -21.75
N VAL A 117 1.99 26.73 -21.51
CA VAL A 117 3.36 26.76 -22.01
C VAL A 117 4.16 25.58 -21.45
N LYS A 118 4.04 25.29 -20.15
CA LYS A 118 4.71 24.15 -19.51
C LYS A 118 4.25 22.82 -20.10
N ASN A 119 2.95 22.64 -20.30
CA ASN A 119 2.41 21.42 -20.92
C ASN A 119 2.89 21.26 -22.37
N TYR A 120 3.00 22.35 -23.13
CA TYR A 120 3.55 22.34 -24.48
C TYR A 120 5.03 21.93 -24.52
N TYR A 121 5.87 22.52 -23.65
CA TYR A 121 7.28 22.16 -23.56
C TYR A 121 7.49 20.70 -23.13
N GLU A 122 6.72 20.21 -22.16
CA GLU A 122 6.74 18.81 -21.74
C GLU A 122 6.34 17.86 -22.88
N HIS A 123 5.36 18.26 -23.71
CA HIS A 123 4.96 17.49 -24.88
C HIS A 123 6.09 17.40 -25.91
N ILE A 124 6.68 18.54 -26.30
CA ILE A 124 7.78 18.58 -27.27
C ILE A 124 8.97 17.75 -26.77
N ARG A 125 9.33 17.91 -25.51
CA ARG A 125 10.44 17.16 -24.89
C ARG A 125 10.23 15.65 -25.00
N LYS A 126 9.02 15.16 -24.74
CA LYS A 126 8.70 13.73 -24.87
C LYS A 126 8.79 13.25 -26.31
N GLN A 127 8.35 14.04 -27.28
CA GLN A 127 8.48 13.69 -28.70
C GLN A 127 9.95 13.67 -29.13
N ASN A 128 10.75 14.66 -28.72
CA ASN A 128 12.18 14.70 -28.99
C ASN A 128 12.91 13.46 -28.45
N ILE A 129 12.63 13.06 -27.20
CA ILE A 129 13.21 11.84 -26.62
C ILE A 129 12.85 10.60 -27.46
N ARG A 130 11.57 10.46 -27.81
CA ARG A 130 11.08 9.35 -28.62
C ARG A 130 11.74 9.30 -30.01
N LEU A 131 11.90 10.44 -30.66
CA LEU A 131 12.54 10.54 -31.97
C LEU A 131 14.02 10.23 -31.89
N LYS A 132 14.68 10.64 -30.82
CA LYS A 132 16.10 10.33 -30.59
C LYS A 132 16.30 8.83 -30.53
N GLU A 133 15.52 8.14 -29.71
CA GLU A 133 15.55 6.68 -29.62
C GLU A 133 15.24 6.01 -30.96
N LYS A 134 14.24 6.52 -31.71
CA LYS A 134 13.88 6.02 -33.05
C LYS A 134 15.09 6.08 -34.01
N TYR A 135 15.77 7.21 -34.09
CA TYR A 135 16.85 7.41 -35.05
C TYR A 135 18.19 6.83 -34.61
N GLU A 136 18.48 6.76 -33.30
CA GLU A 136 19.62 6.00 -32.79
C GLU A 136 19.54 4.54 -33.23
N ASN A 137 18.35 3.92 -33.18
CA ASN A 137 18.13 2.55 -33.63
C ASN A 137 18.20 2.37 -35.16
N MET A 138 17.97 3.42 -35.95
CA MET A 138 17.99 3.38 -37.42
C MET A 138 19.36 3.70 -38.04
N GLY A 139 20.34 4.10 -37.22
CA GLY A 139 21.71 4.41 -37.69
C GLY A 139 22.21 5.82 -37.40
N GLY A 140 21.55 6.58 -36.52
CA GLY A 140 21.97 7.90 -36.06
C GLY A 140 21.12 9.06 -36.62
N ILE A 141 21.37 10.27 -36.13
CA ILE A 141 20.67 11.48 -36.59
C ILE A 141 21.53 12.15 -37.67
N PRO A 142 21.00 12.44 -38.88
CA PRO A 142 21.75 13.11 -39.93
C PRO A 142 22.01 14.59 -39.59
N ALA A 143 23.12 15.14 -40.10
CA ALA A 143 23.38 16.58 -40.00
C ALA A 143 22.36 17.39 -40.81
N LYS A 144 22.14 18.66 -40.43
CA LYS A 144 21.32 19.62 -41.17
C LYS A 144 21.90 19.84 -42.58
N ALA A 145 21.11 20.43 -43.47
CA ALA A 145 21.55 20.79 -44.83
C ALA A 145 22.81 21.68 -44.84
N ASP A 146 22.99 22.50 -43.79
CA ASP A 146 24.15 23.39 -43.61
C ASP A 146 25.36 22.70 -42.94
N GLY A 147 25.29 21.39 -42.66
CA GLY A 147 26.36 20.59 -42.06
C GLY A 147 26.45 20.64 -40.53
N THR A 148 25.61 21.43 -39.87
CA THR A 148 25.52 21.49 -38.40
C THR A 148 24.72 20.31 -37.83
N GLU A 149 25.05 19.87 -36.62
CA GLU A 149 24.29 18.82 -35.92
C GLU A 149 22.89 19.29 -35.51
N ILE A 150 21.93 18.36 -35.46
CA ILE A 150 20.58 18.63 -34.95
C ILE A 150 20.61 18.43 -33.44
N GLU A 151 20.34 19.48 -32.67
CA GLU A 151 20.25 19.38 -31.22
C GLU A 151 19.05 18.54 -30.79
N ASN A 152 19.21 17.83 -29.66
CA ASN A 152 18.17 16.94 -29.14
C ASN A 152 16.85 17.67 -28.86
N ASP A 153 16.92 18.96 -28.49
CA ASP A 153 15.75 19.76 -28.13
C ASP A 153 15.00 20.32 -29.35
N GLU A 154 15.57 20.20 -30.56
CA GLU A 154 14.96 20.63 -31.82
C GLU A 154 14.51 19.46 -32.71
N LEU A 155 14.71 18.21 -32.27
CA LEU A 155 14.60 17.03 -33.13
C LEU A 155 13.22 16.86 -33.77
N PHE A 156 12.16 17.16 -33.04
CA PHE A 156 10.76 17.13 -33.49
C PHE A 156 10.51 18.09 -34.65
N ASN A 157 11.16 19.26 -34.66
CA ASN A 157 11.03 20.22 -35.76
C ASN A 157 11.69 19.72 -37.06
N TYR A 158 12.63 18.78 -36.96
CA TYR A 158 13.36 18.20 -38.09
C TYR A 158 12.93 16.77 -38.44
N GLU A 159 11.85 16.24 -37.85
CA GLU A 159 11.40 14.86 -38.10
C GLU A 159 11.22 14.57 -39.60
N THR A 160 10.51 15.44 -40.31
CA THR A 160 10.25 15.27 -41.75
C THR A 160 11.54 15.25 -42.57
N TYR A 161 12.49 16.13 -42.25
CA TYR A 161 13.79 16.17 -42.91
C TYR A 161 14.56 14.86 -42.72
N ILE A 162 14.60 14.35 -41.48
CA ILE A 162 15.31 13.12 -41.15
C ILE A 162 14.65 11.92 -41.86
N GLU A 163 13.32 11.86 -41.92
CA GLU A 163 12.62 10.79 -42.62
C GLU A 163 12.90 10.78 -44.14
N GLU A 164 12.94 11.94 -44.78
CA GLU A 164 13.29 12.05 -46.19
C GLU A 164 14.74 11.64 -46.47
N TRP A 165 15.66 11.98 -45.56
CA TRP A 165 17.06 11.56 -45.65
C TRP A 165 17.19 10.03 -45.62
N TYR A 166 16.53 9.36 -44.68
CA TYR A 166 16.54 7.90 -44.60
C TYR A 166 15.85 7.22 -45.80
N LYS A 167 14.78 7.81 -46.35
CA LYS A 167 14.14 7.32 -47.57
C LYS A 167 15.09 7.37 -48.77
N LYS A 168 15.82 8.47 -48.96
CA LYS A 168 16.82 8.61 -50.03
C LYS A 168 17.96 7.62 -49.88
N LYS A 169 18.51 7.48 -48.67
CA LYS A 169 19.57 6.49 -48.37
C LYS A 169 19.15 5.06 -48.75
N LYS A 170 17.91 4.66 -48.41
CA LYS A 170 17.38 3.33 -48.75
C LYS A 170 17.18 3.11 -50.25
N ILE A 171 16.86 4.16 -51.01
CA ILE A 171 16.74 4.11 -52.48
C ILE A 171 18.13 3.98 -53.13
N GLU A 172 19.13 4.67 -52.60
CA GLU A 172 20.52 4.58 -53.07
C GLU A 172 21.16 3.21 -52.77
N GLU A 173 20.85 2.61 -51.63
CA GLU A 173 21.29 1.25 -51.26
C GLU A 173 20.62 0.15 -52.12
N ASN A 174 19.38 0.36 -52.57
CA ASN A 174 18.66 -0.60 -53.42
C ASN A 174 18.99 -0.49 -54.93
N ASN A 175 19.62 0.60 -55.38
CA ASN A 175 20.01 0.84 -56.77
C ASN A 175 21.51 0.55 -57.03
N LYS A 176 22.23 0.00 -56.05
CA LYS A 176 23.58 -0.55 -56.16
C LYS A 176 23.54 -2.07 -56.18
#